data_AF-A0A8B6BIP2-F1
#
_entry.id   AF-A0A8B6BIP2-F1
#
_cell.length_a   1.000
_cell.length_b   1.000
_cell.length_c   1.000
_cell.angle_alpha   90.00
_cell.angle_beta   90.00
_cell.angle_gamma   90.00
#
_symmetry.space_group_name_H-M   'P 1'
#
loop_
_entity.id
_entity.type
_entity.pdbx_description
1 polymer ?
#
loop_
_entity_poly.entity_id
_entity_poly.type
_entity_poly.pdbx_seq_one_letter_code
_entity_poly.pdbx_strand_id
1 'polypeptide(L)'
;MAASLRRTQPVIVQTFSRFLKNKRDLLRNVERCIHDSLPVCQSVVSSGASPVGKQVATLVPGDGVGPDMMNSLRDVFTHAGVPIEFEEYFLSEVQQGQSVSLDTVVESFKRNGVGIKGIITTPSHFKGGILQTLNMKLRSELDLFANVVVIKSLPGLKTKHNNLDFVIIREQTEGEYSALEHESVKGVVECLKIITREKSRRIAKFAFDYAVKHKRNKVTAVHKANIMKLGDGLFLQCCEEVASYYPTIKFENMIIDNCCMQLVSNPHQFDVMVMPNLYGNIVDNLAAGLVGGAGVVPGESYSRDSAMFEQGARHAFADAVGRNIANPTAVLLSGCNMLKHIHLDYHAKVIEDAVHRVIKSAKVRTKDLGGHSTTNDFTHAIIEQLHNN
;
A
#
# COMPACT_ATOMS: atom_id res chain seq x y z
N MET A 1 67.99 22.52 19.14
CA MET A 1 66.58 22.51 18.69
C MET A 1 66.34 21.39 17.68
N ALA A 2 66.34 20.13 18.13
CA ALA A 2 66.12 18.98 17.24
C ALA A 2 65.60 17.79 18.06
N ALA A 3 64.38 17.90 18.60
CA ALA A 3 63.66 16.77 19.22
C ALA A 3 62.19 17.15 19.51
N SER A 4 61.33 17.23 18.48
CA SER A 4 59.87 17.36 18.73
C SER A 4 58.93 16.94 17.58
N LEU A 5 59.41 16.32 16.49
CA LEU A 5 58.55 16.08 15.31
C LEU A 5 58.56 14.63 14.78
N ARG A 6 58.56 13.61 15.65
CA ARG A 6 58.43 12.20 15.23
C ARG A 6 57.51 11.34 16.11
N ARG A 7 56.31 11.83 16.43
CA ARG A 7 55.27 10.99 17.08
C ARG A 7 53.84 11.33 16.67
N THR A 8 53.53 11.34 15.37
CA THR A 8 52.11 11.45 14.90
C THR A 8 51.81 10.71 13.59
N GLN A 9 52.64 9.74 13.17
CA GLN A 9 52.43 9.02 11.89
C GLN A 9 51.79 7.61 11.94
N PRO A 10 51.63 6.86 13.05
CA PRO A 10 50.98 5.54 12.97
C PRO A 10 49.45 5.57 13.03
N VAL A 11 48.84 6.64 13.56
CA VAL A 11 47.38 6.68 13.81
C VAL A 11 46.60 7.04 12.54
N ILE A 12 47.11 7.95 11.70
CA ILE A 12 46.40 8.38 10.48
C ILE A 12 46.39 7.26 9.43
N VAL A 13 47.47 6.51 9.29
CA VAL A 13 47.57 5.40 8.30
C VAL A 13 46.71 4.21 8.72
N GLN A 14 46.62 3.90 10.02
CA GLN A 14 45.74 2.83 10.50
C GLN A 14 44.25 3.19 10.34
N THR A 15 43.86 4.45 10.58
CA THR A 15 42.47 4.90 10.39
C THR A 15 42.07 4.96 8.92
N PHE A 16 42.98 5.37 8.03
CA PHE A 16 42.72 5.38 6.57
C PHE A 16 42.67 3.96 5.98
N SER A 17 43.52 3.05 6.45
CA SER A 17 43.49 1.64 6.07
C SER A 17 42.21 0.93 6.56
N ARG A 18 41.73 1.25 7.77
CA ARG A 18 40.44 0.77 8.29
C ARG A 18 39.25 1.34 7.50
N PHE A 19 39.32 2.61 7.09
CA PHE A 19 38.29 3.24 6.26
C PHE A 19 38.23 2.63 4.86
N LEU A 20 39.38 2.35 4.24
CA LEU A 20 39.47 1.69 2.93
C LEU A 20 39.09 0.20 2.96
N LYS A 21 39.41 -0.51 4.05
CA LYS A 21 38.92 -1.88 4.29
C LYS A 21 37.40 -1.89 4.49
N ASN A 22 36.85 -1.00 5.33
CA ASN A 22 35.40 -0.87 5.48
C ASN A 22 34.72 -0.49 4.17
N LYS A 23 35.31 0.36 3.32
CA LYS A 23 34.74 0.70 2.01
C LYS A 23 34.79 -0.47 1.03
N ARG A 24 35.84 -1.30 1.07
CA ARG A 24 35.95 -2.53 0.26
C ARG A 24 35.04 -3.66 0.75
N ASP A 25 34.87 -3.82 2.06
CA ASP A 25 33.93 -4.78 2.64
C ASP A 25 32.48 -4.32 2.45
N LEU A 26 32.22 -3.00 2.48
CA LEU A 26 30.93 -2.42 2.10
C LEU A 26 30.65 -2.60 0.61
N LEU A 27 31.64 -2.37 -0.27
CA LEU A 27 31.49 -2.63 -1.71
C LEU A 27 31.33 -4.12 -2.01
N ARG A 28 32.00 -5.02 -1.29
CA ARG A 28 31.80 -6.48 -1.42
C ARG A 28 30.44 -6.95 -0.87
N ASN A 29 29.93 -6.34 0.19
CA ASN A 29 28.59 -6.62 0.70
C ASN A 29 27.50 -6.00 -0.21
N VAL A 30 27.79 -4.88 -0.86
CA VAL A 30 26.92 -4.26 -1.87
C VAL A 30 26.93 -5.11 -3.15
N GLU A 31 28.09 -5.57 -3.64
CA GLU A 31 28.19 -6.48 -4.80
C GLU A 31 27.53 -7.85 -4.54
N ARG A 32 27.54 -8.36 -3.30
CA ARG A 32 26.79 -9.57 -2.93
C ARG A 32 25.28 -9.35 -2.80
N CYS A 33 24.81 -8.12 -2.58
CA CYS A 33 23.39 -7.82 -2.45
C CYS A 33 22.73 -7.34 -3.76
N ILE A 34 23.52 -6.99 -4.78
CA ILE A 34 23.05 -6.53 -6.10
C ILE A 34 22.42 -7.68 -6.92
N HIS A 35 22.64 -8.94 -6.55
CA HIS A 35 22.03 -10.09 -7.25
C HIS A 35 20.95 -10.87 -6.47
N ASP A 36 20.72 -10.60 -5.18
CA ASP A 36 19.84 -11.43 -4.33
C ASP A 36 18.76 -10.67 -3.52
N SER A 37 18.50 -9.39 -3.78
CA SER A 37 17.53 -8.59 -2.99
C SER A 37 16.17 -8.32 -3.64
N LEU A 38 15.86 -9.05 -4.70
CA LEU A 38 14.51 -9.54 -5.00
C LEU A 38 14.71 -10.99 -5.42
N PRO A 39 14.02 -11.98 -4.85
CA PRO A 39 13.82 -13.19 -5.60
C PRO A 39 13.07 -12.75 -6.86
N VAL A 40 13.75 -12.77 -8.00
CA VAL A 40 13.11 -13.32 -9.20
C VAL A 40 12.48 -14.62 -8.70
N CYS A 41 11.17 -14.75 -8.80
CA CYS A 41 10.46 -15.98 -8.44
C CYS A 41 10.97 -17.11 -9.35
N GLN A 42 12.12 -17.67 -9.00
CA GLN A 42 12.75 -18.83 -9.57
C GLN A 42 12.99 -19.76 -8.38
N SER A 43 12.10 -20.75 -8.31
CA SER A 43 12.11 -21.93 -7.43
C SER A 43 11.86 -21.71 -5.93
N VAL A 44 10.57 -21.74 -5.55
CA VAL A 44 10.11 -22.77 -4.60
C VAL A 44 9.39 -23.83 -5.44
N VAL A 45 10.16 -24.71 -6.06
CA VAL A 45 9.69 -26.04 -6.45
C VAL A 45 10.14 -26.96 -5.32
N SER A 46 9.46 -26.86 -4.18
CA SER A 46 9.48 -27.91 -3.16
C SER A 46 8.12 -28.60 -3.18
N SER A 47 8.08 -29.67 -3.98
CA SER A 47 7.18 -30.82 -3.86
C SER A 47 5.76 -30.53 -3.36
N GLY A 48 5.01 -29.86 -4.21
CA GLY A 48 3.56 -29.76 -4.17
C GLY A 48 3.12 -29.32 -5.55
N ALA A 49 3.30 -30.17 -6.56
CA ALA A 49 2.81 -29.91 -7.90
C ALA A 49 1.28 -29.79 -7.81
N SER A 50 0.75 -28.57 -7.73
CA SER A 50 -0.62 -28.35 -8.15
C SER A 50 -0.63 -28.61 -9.66
N PRO A 51 -1.40 -29.61 -10.12
CA PRO A 51 -1.55 -29.88 -11.54
C PRO A 51 -2.11 -28.62 -12.20
N VAL A 52 -1.84 -28.38 -13.49
CA VAL A 52 -2.42 -27.29 -14.32
C VAL A 52 -3.78 -26.84 -13.77
N GLY A 53 -3.79 -25.80 -12.94
CA GLY A 53 -4.82 -25.67 -11.90
C GLY A 53 -4.84 -24.27 -11.31
N LYS A 54 -6.00 -23.89 -10.79
CA LYS A 54 -6.32 -22.54 -10.33
C LYS A 54 -5.37 -22.10 -9.22
N GLN A 55 -4.90 -20.86 -9.27
CA GLN A 55 -4.17 -20.23 -8.17
C GLN A 55 -5.16 -19.99 -7.02
N VAL A 56 -4.81 -20.40 -5.81
CA VAL A 56 -5.61 -20.11 -4.62
C VAL A 56 -5.21 -18.74 -4.06
N ALA A 57 -6.19 -17.89 -3.77
CA ALA A 57 -6.00 -16.58 -3.14
C ALA A 57 -6.91 -16.44 -1.92
N THR A 58 -6.41 -15.85 -0.85
CA THR A 58 -7.22 -15.58 0.35
C THR A 58 -8.21 -14.46 0.06
N LEU A 59 -9.47 -14.63 0.47
CA LEU A 59 -10.50 -13.60 0.37
C LEU A 59 -11.10 -13.30 1.74
N VAL A 60 -11.06 -12.04 2.15
CA VAL A 60 -11.70 -11.57 3.37
C VAL A 60 -12.79 -10.56 2.99
N PRO A 61 -14.09 -10.89 3.05
CA PRO A 61 -15.16 -9.97 2.65
C PRO A 61 -15.17 -8.66 3.45
N GLY A 62 -14.82 -8.76 4.74
CA GLY A 62 -14.90 -7.65 5.68
C GLY A 62 -16.34 -7.32 6.06
N ASP A 63 -16.52 -6.10 6.57
CA ASP A 63 -17.76 -5.56 7.08
C ASP A 63 -18.41 -4.57 6.10
N GLY A 64 -19.59 -4.06 6.48
CA GLY A 64 -20.28 -3.03 5.72
C GLY A 64 -20.68 -3.54 4.33
N VAL A 65 -20.42 -2.75 3.29
CA VAL A 65 -20.69 -3.15 1.89
C VAL A 65 -19.67 -4.13 1.32
N GLY A 66 -18.65 -4.52 2.10
CA GLY A 66 -17.56 -5.41 1.69
C GLY A 66 -18.02 -6.71 1.03
N PRO A 67 -18.96 -7.48 1.61
CA PRO A 67 -19.51 -8.68 0.99
C PRO A 67 -20.13 -8.45 -0.39
N ASP A 68 -20.92 -7.38 -0.56
CA ASP A 68 -21.53 -7.02 -1.84
C ASP A 68 -20.45 -6.71 -2.90
N MET A 69 -19.39 -5.99 -2.50
CA MET A 69 -18.27 -5.67 -3.40
C MET A 69 -17.45 -6.91 -3.79
N MET A 70 -17.23 -7.83 -2.84
CA MET A 70 -16.51 -9.08 -3.14
C MET A 70 -17.32 -10.04 -4.00
N ASN A 71 -18.64 -10.05 -3.87
CA ASN A 71 -19.51 -10.79 -4.79
C ASN A 71 -19.43 -10.21 -6.21
N SER A 72 -19.50 -8.88 -6.36
CA SER A 72 -19.28 -8.22 -7.65
C SER A 72 -17.93 -8.58 -8.29
N LEU A 73 -16.86 -8.60 -7.48
CA LEU A 73 -15.53 -9.04 -7.92
C LEU A 73 -15.54 -10.49 -8.42
N ARG A 74 -16.13 -11.43 -7.66
CA ARG A 74 -16.23 -12.85 -8.02
C ARG A 74 -17.00 -13.05 -9.32
N ASP A 75 -18.12 -12.36 -9.49
CA ASP A 75 -18.95 -12.47 -10.69
C ASP A 75 -18.17 -12.02 -11.92
N VAL A 76 -17.50 -10.86 -11.85
CA VAL A 76 -16.66 -10.35 -12.93
C VAL A 76 -15.50 -11.30 -13.24
N PHE A 77 -14.82 -11.83 -12.22
CA PHE A 77 -13.71 -12.77 -12.39
C PHE A 77 -14.15 -14.09 -13.02
N THR A 78 -15.33 -14.59 -12.64
CA THR A 78 -15.91 -15.81 -13.18
C THR A 78 -16.23 -15.65 -14.68
N HIS A 79 -16.90 -14.56 -15.06
CA HIS A 79 -17.23 -14.28 -16.46
C HIS A 79 -16.00 -13.93 -17.31
N ALA A 80 -14.95 -13.35 -16.70
CA ALA A 80 -13.66 -13.12 -17.36
C ALA A 80 -12.79 -14.39 -17.47
N GLY A 81 -13.24 -15.53 -16.95
CA GLY A 81 -12.52 -16.80 -17.00
C GLY A 81 -11.21 -16.80 -16.21
N VAL A 82 -11.15 -16.04 -15.12
CA VAL A 82 -9.93 -15.91 -14.31
C VAL A 82 -9.61 -17.24 -13.61
N PRO A 83 -8.39 -17.79 -13.73
CA PRO A 83 -8.01 -19.07 -13.13
C PRO A 83 -7.65 -18.93 -11.64
N ILE A 84 -8.56 -18.36 -10.83
CA ILE A 84 -8.39 -18.20 -9.38
C ILE A 84 -9.49 -18.94 -8.64
N GLU A 85 -9.11 -19.52 -7.51
CA GLU A 85 -10.02 -20.02 -6.49
C GLU A 85 -9.84 -19.20 -5.21
N PHE A 86 -10.95 -18.69 -4.67
CA PHE A 86 -10.91 -17.88 -3.46
C PHE A 86 -11.14 -18.75 -2.22
N GLU A 87 -10.17 -18.74 -1.32
CA GLU A 87 -10.31 -19.29 0.03
C GLU A 87 -10.87 -18.20 0.95
N GLU A 88 -12.16 -18.27 1.24
CA GLU A 88 -12.89 -17.21 1.95
C GLU A 88 -12.90 -17.38 3.46
N TYR A 89 -12.58 -16.29 4.17
CA TYR A 89 -12.68 -16.20 5.62
C TYR A 89 -13.40 -14.92 6.03
N PHE A 90 -14.44 -15.06 6.86
CA PHE A 90 -15.09 -13.91 7.47
C PHE A 90 -14.31 -13.46 8.71
N LEU A 91 -13.78 -12.23 8.65
CA LEU A 91 -13.01 -11.61 9.74
C LEU A 91 -13.63 -10.25 10.06
N SER A 92 -14.03 -10.04 11.31
CA SER A 92 -14.72 -8.82 11.76
C SER A 92 -14.40 -8.48 13.21
N GLU A 93 -14.16 -7.21 13.50
CA GLU A 93 -13.95 -6.72 14.87
C GLU A 93 -15.28 -6.39 15.58
N VAL A 94 -16.34 -6.14 14.80
CA VAL A 94 -17.69 -5.79 15.29
C VAL A 94 -18.62 -6.99 15.37
N GLN A 95 -18.43 -8.01 14.52
CA GLN A 95 -19.22 -9.25 14.48
C GLN A 95 -18.39 -10.46 14.96
N GLN A 96 -17.84 -10.33 16.18
CA GLN A 96 -16.89 -11.30 16.73
C GLN A 96 -17.42 -12.74 16.83
N GLY A 97 -18.74 -12.93 17.00
CA GLY A 97 -19.35 -14.27 17.11
C GLY A 97 -19.34 -15.07 15.80
N GLN A 98 -19.17 -14.43 14.65
CA GLN A 98 -19.06 -15.08 13.34
C GLN A 98 -17.63 -15.02 12.78
N SER A 99 -16.79 -14.15 13.35
CA SER A 99 -15.42 -13.95 12.89
C SER A 99 -14.57 -15.19 13.19
N VAL A 100 -13.81 -15.64 12.21
CA VAL A 100 -12.73 -16.60 12.45
C VAL A 100 -11.60 -15.95 13.26
N SER A 101 -10.68 -16.77 13.79
CA SER A 101 -9.47 -16.26 14.44
C SER A 101 -8.57 -15.54 13.44
N LEU A 102 -7.87 -14.51 13.94
CA LEU A 102 -6.86 -13.80 13.14
C LEU A 102 -5.80 -14.75 12.60
N ASP A 103 -5.34 -15.70 13.43
CA ASP A 103 -4.30 -16.66 13.08
C ASP A 103 -4.68 -17.50 11.86
N THR A 104 -5.93 -17.95 11.77
CA THR A 104 -6.44 -18.69 10.59
C THR A 104 -6.26 -17.88 9.30
N VAL A 105 -6.58 -16.59 9.34
CA VAL A 105 -6.46 -15.70 8.18
C VAL A 105 -5.00 -15.43 7.87
N VAL A 106 -4.16 -15.18 8.88
CA VAL A 106 -2.72 -14.98 8.74
C VAL A 106 -2.05 -16.21 8.11
N GLU A 107 -2.41 -17.41 8.56
CA GLU A 107 -1.90 -18.68 8.01
C GLU A 107 -2.33 -18.87 6.55
N SER A 108 -3.57 -18.52 6.20
CA SER A 108 -4.03 -18.55 4.81
C SER A 108 -3.21 -17.58 3.93
N PHE A 109 -2.97 -16.34 4.37
CA PHE A 109 -2.12 -15.40 3.64
C PHE A 109 -0.67 -15.90 3.51
N LYS A 110 -0.09 -16.47 4.57
CA LYS A 110 1.26 -17.05 4.55
C LYS A 110 1.36 -18.25 3.61
N ARG A 111 0.30 -19.07 3.53
CA ARG A 111 0.23 -20.24 2.63
C ARG A 111 0.04 -19.85 1.17
N ASN A 112 -0.89 -18.93 0.90
CA ASN A 112 -1.30 -18.57 -0.46
C ASN A 112 -0.41 -17.47 -1.06
N GLY A 113 0.28 -16.68 -0.24
CA GLY A 113 1.13 -15.54 -0.62
C GLY A 113 0.37 -14.32 -1.14
N VAL A 114 -0.92 -14.46 -1.47
CA VAL A 114 -1.73 -13.39 -2.04
C VAL A 114 -3.16 -13.45 -1.54
N GLY A 115 -3.78 -12.28 -1.38
CA GLY A 115 -5.21 -12.22 -1.10
C GLY A 115 -5.81 -10.84 -1.30
N ILE A 116 -7.14 -10.80 -1.31
CA ILE A 116 -7.94 -9.58 -1.43
C ILE A 116 -8.88 -9.46 -0.23
N LYS A 117 -8.99 -8.24 0.29
CA LYS A 117 -9.69 -7.97 1.54
C LYS A 117 -10.58 -6.73 1.42
N GLY A 118 -11.80 -6.84 1.95
CA GLY A 118 -12.72 -5.73 2.14
C GLY A 118 -12.41 -4.96 3.42
N ILE A 119 -13.27 -4.00 3.77
CA ILE A 119 -12.98 -3.14 4.92
C ILE A 119 -13.44 -3.84 6.21
N ILE A 120 -12.51 -4.09 7.13
CA ILE A 120 -12.85 -4.51 8.50
C ILE A 120 -13.11 -3.25 9.30
N THR A 121 -14.31 -3.13 9.87
CA THR A 121 -14.73 -1.96 10.63
C THR A 121 -14.06 -1.96 11.99
N THR A 122 -13.33 -0.89 12.30
CA THR A 122 -12.79 -0.68 13.64
C THR A 122 -13.85 0.00 14.52
N PRO A 123 -14.14 -0.53 15.73
CA PRO A 123 -15.11 0.06 16.64
C PRO A 123 -14.67 1.45 17.11
N SER A 124 -15.62 2.38 17.24
CA SER A 124 -15.37 3.77 17.65
C SER A 124 -15.01 3.95 19.13
N HIS A 125 -15.27 2.93 19.96
CA HIS A 125 -14.99 2.96 21.38
C HIS A 125 -14.05 1.83 21.76
N PHE A 126 -12.95 2.18 22.44
CA PHE A 126 -12.04 1.23 23.06
C PHE A 126 -12.80 0.46 24.16
N LYS A 127 -13.11 -0.81 23.91
CA LYS A 127 -13.57 -1.74 24.95
C LYS A 127 -12.38 -2.57 25.40
N GLY A 128 -12.03 -2.50 26.68
CA GLY A 128 -11.06 -3.42 27.31
C GLY A 128 -9.58 -3.03 27.22
N GLY A 129 -9.25 -1.76 26.97
CA GLY A 129 -7.85 -1.26 27.08
C GLY A 129 -6.88 -1.73 25.98
N ILE A 130 -7.35 -2.52 25.01
CA ILE A 130 -6.54 -2.93 23.85
C ILE A 130 -6.65 -1.83 22.80
N LEU A 131 -5.53 -1.13 22.56
CA LEU A 131 -5.45 -0.06 21.58
C LEU A 131 -5.24 -0.56 20.14
N GLN A 132 -4.78 -1.81 19.98
CA GLN A 132 -4.50 -2.42 18.68
C GLN A 132 -5.75 -3.03 18.04
N THR A 133 -6.14 -2.46 16.90
CA THR A 133 -7.27 -2.92 16.06
C THR A 133 -6.94 -4.21 15.32
N LEU A 134 -7.97 -4.90 14.82
CA LEU A 134 -7.77 -6.14 14.05
C LEU A 134 -6.99 -5.90 12.74
N ASN A 135 -7.23 -4.77 12.07
CA ASN A 135 -6.47 -4.37 10.89
C ASN A 135 -4.97 -4.15 11.21
N MET A 136 -4.67 -3.56 12.38
CA MET A 136 -3.28 -3.34 12.81
C MET A 136 -2.57 -4.65 13.11
N LYS A 137 -3.25 -5.56 13.83
CA LYS A 137 -2.70 -6.89 14.13
C LYS A 137 -2.44 -7.68 12.86
N LEU A 138 -3.40 -7.72 11.92
CA LEU A 138 -3.22 -8.41 10.63
C LEU A 138 -1.99 -7.89 9.86
N ARG A 139 -1.81 -6.57 9.78
CA ARG A 139 -0.64 -5.96 9.11
C ARG A 139 0.67 -6.25 9.82
N SER A 140 0.65 -6.27 11.15
CA SER A 140 1.83 -6.59 11.96
C SER A 140 2.23 -8.05 11.83
N GLU A 141 1.30 -8.99 11.94
CA GLU A 141 1.54 -10.44 11.85
C GLU A 141 2.02 -10.91 10.48
N LEU A 142 1.66 -10.17 9.43
CA LEU A 142 2.09 -10.41 8.05
C LEU A 142 3.29 -9.52 7.63
N ASP A 143 3.78 -8.63 8.51
CA ASP A 143 4.77 -7.58 8.21
C ASP A 143 4.48 -6.83 6.89
N LEU A 144 3.21 -6.47 6.67
CA LEU A 144 2.76 -5.69 5.51
C LEU A 144 3.24 -4.25 5.64
N PHE A 145 4.52 -4.02 5.36
CA PHE A 145 5.24 -2.78 5.66
C PHE A 145 5.01 -1.64 4.68
N ALA A 146 4.70 -1.94 3.41
CA ALA A 146 4.51 -0.94 2.37
C ALA A 146 3.06 -0.96 1.89
N ASN A 147 2.34 0.13 2.15
CA ASN A 147 1.05 0.37 1.53
C ASN A 147 1.25 1.25 0.29
N VAL A 148 0.67 0.86 -0.83
CA VAL A 148 0.73 1.56 -2.11
C VAL A 148 -0.68 1.93 -2.52
N VAL A 149 -0.89 3.22 -2.81
CA VAL A 149 -2.16 3.75 -3.29
C VAL A 149 -1.91 4.47 -4.60
N VAL A 150 -2.55 4.01 -5.67
CA VAL A 150 -2.40 4.58 -7.02
C VAL A 150 -3.49 5.61 -7.25
N ILE A 151 -3.09 6.88 -7.37
CA ILE A 151 -3.99 8.01 -7.57
C ILE A 151 -4.00 8.36 -9.04
N LYS A 152 -5.00 7.83 -9.75
CA LYS A 152 -5.16 8.00 -11.19
C LYS A 152 -6.54 8.53 -11.53
N SER A 153 -6.60 9.60 -12.32
CA SER A 153 -7.87 10.10 -12.86
C SER A 153 -8.49 9.06 -13.80
N LEU A 154 -9.74 8.68 -13.55
CA LEU A 154 -10.46 7.75 -14.42
C LEU A 154 -11.06 8.47 -15.65
N PRO A 155 -10.84 7.98 -16.87
CA PRO A 155 -11.42 8.57 -18.07
C PRO A 155 -12.96 8.65 -18.01
N GLY A 156 -13.49 9.84 -18.25
CA GLY A 156 -14.94 10.11 -18.26
C GLY A 156 -15.53 10.48 -16.90
N LEU A 157 -14.80 10.35 -15.80
CA LEU A 157 -15.21 10.88 -14.51
C LEU A 157 -14.78 12.35 -14.41
N LYS A 158 -15.75 13.24 -14.17
CA LYS A 158 -15.50 14.68 -14.07
C LYS A 158 -15.11 15.04 -12.63
N THR A 159 -13.89 15.49 -12.44
CA THR A 159 -13.37 15.98 -11.16
C THR A 159 -12.83 17.40 -11.32
N LYS A 160 -12.41 18.04 -10.21
CA LYS A 160 -11.81 19.39 -10.25
C LYS A 160 -10.45 19.38 -10.97
N HIS A 161 -9.65 18.34 -10.73
CA HIS A 161 -8.35 18.12 -11.36
C HIS A 161 -8.42 16.90 -12.27
N ASN A 162 -7.91 17.01 -13.50
CA ASN A 162 -7.93 15.93 -14.49
C ASN A 162 -6.51 15.44 -14.78
N ASN A 163 -6.40 14.24 -15.36
CA ASN A 163 -5.13 13.63 -15.78
C ASN A 163 -4.09 13.53 -14.65
N LEU A 164 -4.54 13.19 -13.45
CA LEU A 164 -3.65 12.86 -12.33
C LEU A 164 -3.16 11.43 -12.49
N ASP A 165 -1.88 11.23 -12.20
CA ASP A 165 -1.24 9.91 -12.18
C ASP A 165 -0.01 9.94 -11.27
N PHE A 166 -0.23 9.76 -9.97
CA PHE A 166 0.82 9.69 -8.97
C PHE A 166 0.55 8.56 -7.97
N VAL A 167 1.57 8.17 -7.22
CA VAL A 167 1.53 7.02 -6.31
C VAL A 167 1.96 7.45 -4.93
N ILE A 168 1.19 7.04 -3.93
CA ILE A 168 1.49 7.24 -2.53
C ILE A 168 1.99 5.91 -1.95
N ILE A 169 3.17 5.95 -1.33
CA ILE A 169 3.80 4.83 -0.66
C ILE A 169 3.94 5.17 0.81
N ARG A 170 3.25 4.41 1.65
CA ARG A 170 3.10 4.65 3.07
C ARG A 170 3.76 3.53 3.88
N GLU A 171 4.56 3.93 4.85
CA GLU A 171 5.03 3.03 5.91
C GLU A 171 3.84 2.59 6.79
N GLN A 172 3.69 1.29 7.07
CA GLN A 172 2.47 0.77 7.69
C GLN A 172 2.68 0.06 9.05
N THR A 173 3.91 -0.07 9.52
CA THR A 173 4.28 -0.91 10.68
C THR A 173 4.87 -0.16 11.88
N GLU A 174 5.09 1.14 11.80
CA GLU A 174 5.52 1.97 12.92
C GLU A 174 4.85 3.37 12.90
N GLY A 175 5.43 4.31 13.65
CA GLY A 175 4.92 5.67 13.79
C GLY A 175 3.83 5.78 14.84
N GLU A 176 2.84 6.61 14.55
CA GLU A 176 1.72 6.92 15.44
C GLU A 176 0.77 5.72 15.60
N TYR A 177 0.81 4.76 14.66
CA TYR A 177 0.01 3.54 14.69
C TYR A 177 0.69 2.41 15.49
N SER A 178 1.73 2.69 16.27
CA SER A 178 2.22 1.73 17.27
C SER A 178 1.27 1.56 18.46
N ALA A 179 0.26 2.42 18.59
CA ALA A 179 -0.77 2.37 19.64
C ALA A 179 -0.17 2.34 21.05
N LEU A 180 0.90 3.12 21.25
CA LEU A 180 1.58 3.28 22.53
C LEU A 180 1.09 4.58 23.17
N GLU A 181 -0.05 4.48 23.87
CA GLU A 181 -0.66 5.60 24.57
C GLU A 181 -0.89 5.24 26.05
N HIS A 182 -0.68 6.21 26.93
CA HIS A 182 -0.98 6.07 28.34
C HIS A 182 -1.34 7.41 28.97
N GLU A 183 -2.09 7.36 30.08
CA GLU A 183 -2.43 8.53 30.87
C GLU A 183 -1.52 8.58 32.10
N SER A 184 -0.46 9.39 32.05
CA SER A 184 0.55 9.48 33.13
C SER A 184 -0.05 10.03 34.42
N VAL A 185 -0.92 11.03 34.29
CA VAL A 185 -1.77 11.56 35.36
C VAL A 185 -3.12 11.93 34.78
N LYS A 186 -4.18 11.94 35.61
CA LYS A 186 -5.54 12.24 35.15
C LYS A 186 -5.60 13.54 34.34
N GLY A 187 -6.01 13.45 33.08
CA GLY A 187 -6.08 14.54 32.11
C GLY A 187 -4.82 14.75 31.25
N VAL A 188 -3.76 13.95 31.43
CA VAL A 188 -2.50 14.06 30.68
C VAL A 188 -2.22 12.74 29.97
N VAL A 189 -2.47 12.72 28.65
CA VAL A 189 -2.26 11.56 27.80
C VAL A 189 -0.99 11.74 26.96
N GLU A 190 -0.12 10.76 27.04
CA GLU A 190 1.10 10.67 26.23
C GLU A 190 0.89 9.69 25.08
N CYS A 191 1.29 10.10 23.87
CA CYS A 191 1.31 9.26 22.68
C CYS A 191 2.75 9.12 22.19
N LEU A 192 3.27 7.89 22.17
CA LEU A 192 4.65 7.59 21.82
C LEU A 192 4.76 7.18 20.36
N LYS A 193 5.27 8.10 19.54
CA LYS A 193 5.62 7.83 18.14
C LYS A 193 7.00 7.18 18.05
N ILE A 194 7.08 5.97 17.49
CA ILE A 194 8.32 5.25 17.26
C ILE A 194 8.67 5.25 15.77
N ILE A 195 9.85 5.77 15.43
CA ILE A 195 10.41 5.71 14.08
C ILE A 195 11.78 5.06 14.16
N THR A 196 12.01 4.05 13.32
CA THR A 196 13.25 3.29 13.31
C THR A 196 13.97 3.42 11.97
N ARG A 197 15.30 3.39 12.03
CA ARG A 197 16.15 3.46 10.83
C ARG A 197 15.89 2.28 9.90
N GLU A 198 15.66 1.09 10.44
CA GLU A 198 15.41 -0.12 9.67
C GLU A 198 14.13 0.00 8.83
N LYS A 199 13.00 0.33 9.47
CA LYS A 199 11.71 0.45 8.80
C LYS A 199 11.66 1.66 7.86
N SER A 200 12.31 2.76 8.22
CA SER A 200 12.45 3.93 7.35
C SER A 200 13.30 3.63 6.09
N ARG A 201 14.40 2.88 6.22
CA ARG A 201 15.23 2.50 5.06
C ARG A 201 14.52 1.50 4.15
N ARG A 202 13.78 0.52 4.69
CA ARG A 202 13.08 -0.47 3.85
C ARG A 202 11.96 0.17 3.04
N ILE A 203 11.17 1.08 3.62
CA ILE A 203 10.09 1.76 2.89
C ILE A 203 10.64 2.73 1.84
N ALA A 204 11.74 3.44 2.15
CA ALA A 204 12.43 4.28 1.18
C ALA A 204 12.96 3.43 0.01
N LYS A 205 13.66 2.32 0.28
CA LYS A 205 14.15 1.41 -0.76
C LYS A 205 13.01 0.88 -1.62
N PHE A 206 11.92 0.43 -1.00
CA PHE A 206 10.73 -0.02 -1.72
C PHE A 206 10.18 1.07 -2.65
N ALA A 207 10.11 2.32 -2.20
CA ALA A 207 9.61 3.43 -3.02
C ALA A 207 10.48 3.71 -4.24
N PHE A 208 11.80 3.66 -4.10
CA PHE A 208 12.73 3.83 -5.23
C PHE A 208 12.70 2.63 -6.18
N ASP A 209 12.66 1.40 -5.66
CA ASP A 209 12.51 0.19 -6.49
C ASP A 209 11.19 0.21 -7.27
N TYR A 210 10.10 0.62 -6.62
CA TYR A 210 8.81 0.84 -7.27
C TYR A 210 8.92 1.88 -8.39
N ALA A 211 9.57 3.01 -8.11
CA ALA A 211 9.76 4.06 -9.11
C ALA A 211 10.50 3.54 -10.35
N VAL A 212 11.60 2.79 -10.17
CA VAL A 212 12.36 2.17 -11.27
C VAL A 212 11.50 1.17 -12.03
N LYS A 213 10.85 0.23 -11.34
CA LYS A 213 10.02 -0.83 -11.94
C LYS A 213 8.89 -0.25 -12.79
N HIS A 214 8.26 0.82 -12.30
CA HIS A 214 7.13 1.47 -12.96
C HIS A 214 7.53 2.65 -13.86
N LYS A 215 8.83 2.80 -14.17
CA LYS A 215 9.37 3.85 -15.06
C LYS A 215 8.95 5.27 -14.64
N ARG A 216 8.90 5.50 -13.34
CA ARG A 216 8.67 6.78 -12.69
C ARG A 216 9.99 7.52 -12.60
N ASN A 217 9.95 8.85 -12.56
CA ASN A 217 11.15 9.69 -12.67
C ASN A 217 11.45 10.45 -11.38
N LYS A 218 10.49 10.53 -10.44
CA LYS A 218 10.64 11.33 -9.23
C LYS A 218 10.05 10.66 -7.98
N VAL A 219 10.79 10.72 -6.88
CA VAL A 219 10.34 10.32 -5.53
C VAL A 219 10.38 11.54 -4.60
N THR A 220 9.26 11.83 -3.95
CA THR A 220 9.13 12.93 -2.97
C THR A 220 8.94 12.35 -1.56
N ALA A 221 9.88 12.60 -0.64
CA ALA A 221 9.72 12.23 0.78
C ALA A 221 8.88 13.28 1.52
N VAL A 222 7.74 12.88 2.09
CA VAL A 222 6.85 13.78 2.83
C VAL A 222 7.05 13.60 4.33
N HIS A 223 7.26 14.70 5.05
CA HIS A 223 7.63 14.68 6.48
C HIS A 223 7.21 15.96 7.22
N LYS A 224 7.51 16.04 8.51
CA LYS A 224 7.43 17.25 9.36
C LYS A 224 8.71 17.43 10.21
N ALA A 225 9.87 17.13 9.62
CA ALA A 225 11.19 17.27 10.24
C ALA A 225 11.52 18.70 10.75
N ASN A 226 10.81 19.74 10.30
CA ASN A 226 10.93 21.09 10.86
C ASN A 226 10.44 21.19 12.32
N ILE A 227 9.50 20.32 12.72
CA ILE A 227 9.00 20.22 14.10
C ILE A 227 9.59 18.97 14.78
N MET A 228 9.44 17.79 14.19
CA MET A 228 9.96 16.52 14.72
C MET A 228 11.37 16.25 14.22
N LYS A 229 12.33 17.01 14.75
CA LYS A 229 13.73 16.99 14.29
C LYS A 229 14.41 15.63 14.38
N LEU A 230 14.02 14.78 15.33
CA LEU A 230 14.60 13.45 15.52
C LEU A 230 13.83 12.36 14.76
N GLY A 231 12.53 12.18 15.02
CA GLY A 231 11.75 11.10 14.40
C GLY A 231 11.63 11.26 12.88
N ASP A 232 11.05 12.37 12.43
CA ASP A 232 10.91 12.65 11.00
C ASP A 232 12.24 13.04 10.34
N GLY A 233 13.17 13.63 11.10
CA GLY A 233 14.53 13.86 10.63
C GLY A 233 15.25 12.55 10.30
N LEU A 234 15.09 11.51 11.13
CA LEU A 234 15.63 10.17 10.86
C LEU A 234 15.01 9.57 9.59
N PHE A 235 13.69 9.66 9.44
CA PHE A 235 13.00 9.18 8.23
C PHE A 235 13.53 9.87 6.96
N LEU A 236 13.63 11.21 6.98
CA LEU A 236 14.14 12.00 5.87
C LEU A 236 15.60 11.62 5.53
N GLN A 237 16.46 11.52 6.54
CA GLN A 237 17.85 11.10 6.36
C GLN A 237 17.94 9.71 5.71
N CYS A 238 17.09 8.77 6.12
CA CYS A 238 17.05 7.44 5.51
C CYS A 238 16.64 7.51 4.03
N CYS A 239 15.68 8.36 3.68
CA CYS A 239 15.27 8.58 2.29
C CYS A 239 16.41 9.19 1.46
N GLU A 240 17.11 10.19 1.98
CA GLU A 240 18.28 10.81 1.34
C GLU A 240 19.43 9.82 1.13
N GLU A 241 19.74 9.01 2.15
CA GLU A 241 20.72 7.94 2.06
C GLU A 241 20.37 6.95 0.94
N VAL A 242 19.10 6.52 0.89
CA VAL A 242 18.64 5.58 -0.15
C VAL A 242 18.67 6.23 -1.53
N ALA A 243 18.26 7.49 -1.66
CA ALA A 243 18.26 8.23 -2.92
C ALA A 243 19.64 8.25 -3.59
N SER A 244 20.72 8.27 -2.81
CA SER A 244 22.09 8.24 -3.33
C SER A 244 22.43 6.98 -4.16
N TYR A 245 21.70 5.88 -3.97
CA TYR A 245 21.85 4.65 -4.76
C TYR A 245 21.05 4.64 -6.07
N TYR A 246 20.16 5.62 -6.30
CA TYR A 246 19.26 5.71 -7.46
C TYR A 246 19.46 7.03 -8.21
N PRO A 247 20.63 7.28 -8.83
CA PRO A 247 20.97 8.58 -9.42
C PRO A 247 20.08 9.00 -10.59
N THR A 248 19.34 8.06 -11.19
CA THR A 248 18.40 8.33 -12.29
C THR A 248 17.03 8.80 -11.83
N ILE A 249 16.71 8.67 -10.53
CA ILE A 249 15.43 9.09 -9.96
C ILE A 249 15.64 10.43 -9.25
N LYS A 250 14.88 11.45 -9.65
CA LYS A 250 14.91 12.74 -8.97
C LYS A 250 14.36 12.58 -7.55
N PHE A 251 15.15 12.97 -6.54
CA PHE A 251 14.69 13.02 -5.17
C PHE A 251 14.32 14.45 -4.75
N GLU A 252 13.16 14.58 -4.12
CA GLU A 252 12.70 15.81 -3.47
C GLU A 252 12.19 15.48 -2.06
N ASN A 253 12.10 16.49 -1.19
CA ASN A 253 11.40 16.38 0.07
C ASN A 253 10.41 17.53 0.23
N MET A 254 9.35 17.30 0.98
CA MET A 254 8.31 18.29 1.20
C MET A 254 7.71 18.15 2.61
N ILE A 255 7.52 19.27 3.28
CA ILE A 255 6.78 19.28 4.54
C ILE A 255 5.29 18.99 4.30
N ILE A 256 4.66 18.18 5.16
CA ILE A 256 3.30 17.64 4.97
C ILE A 256 2.22 18.73 4.83
N ASP A 257 2.36 19.86 5.51
CA ASP A 257 1.49 21.02 5.34
C ASP A 257 1.54 21.61 3.92
N ASN A 258 2.75 21.86 3.41
CA ASN A 258 2.91 22.32 2.02
C ASN A 258 2.45 21.22 1.04
N CYS A 259 2.72 19.95 1.33
CA CYS A 259 2.25 18.82 0.53
C CYS A 259 0.74 18.84 0.35
N CYS A 260 -0.03 18.98 1.44
CA CYS A 260 -1.49 19.10 1.36
C CYS A 260 -1.94 20.33 0.55
N MET A 261 -1.30 21.49 0.74
CA MET A 261 -1.59 22.68 -0.06
C MET A 261 -1.33 22.46 -1.55
N GLN A 262 -0.20 21.83 -1.89
CA GLN A 262 0.20 21.54 -3.27
C GLN A 262 -0.69 20.49 -3.93
N LEU A 263 -1.13 19.46 -3.20
CA LEU A 263 -2.06 18.44 -3.73
C LEU A 263 -3.38 19.05 -4.18
N VAL A 264 -3.89 20.06 -3.48
CA VAL A 264 -5.15 20.73 -3.86
C VAL A 264 -4.93 21.83 -4.90
N SER A 265 -3.72 22.41 -4.97
CA SER A 265 -3.45 23.55 -5.85
C SER A 265 -2.84 23.14 -7.20
N ASN A 266 -1.82 22.27 -7.18
CA ASN A 266 -1.09 21.79 -8.35
C ASN A 266 -0.65 20.32 -8.16
N PRO A 267 -1.57 19.35 -8.16
CA PRO A 267 -1.25 17.94 -7.95
C PRO A 267 -0.38 17.31 -9.05
N HIS A 268 -0.36 17.88 -10.26
CA HIS A 268 0.41 17.34 -11.41
C HIS A 268 1.93 17.32 -11.21
N GLN A 269 2.43 18.02 -10.19
CA GLN A 269 3.85 18.02 -9.87
C GLN A 269 4.33 16.71 -9.22
N PHE A 270 3.42 15.90 -8.67
CA PHE A 270 3.77 14.67 -7.94
C PHE A 270 3.92 13.47 -8.88
N ASP A 271 4.77 12.52 -8.47
CA ASP A 271 5.01 11.27 -9.19
C ASP A 271 4.95 10.09 -8.20
N VAL A 272 6.06 9.68 -7.57
CA VAL A 272 6.02 8.78 -6.40
C VAL A 272 6.22 9.60 -5.13
N MET A 273 5.43 9.34 -4.10
CA MET A 273 5.51 9.99 -2.80
C MET A 273 5.74 8.93 -1.73
N VAL A 274 6.72 9.12 -0.83
CA VAL A 274 7.01 8.20 0.28
C VAL A 274 6.87 8.91 1.60
N MET A 275 6.20 8.30 2.58
CA MET A 275 5.93 8.97 3.86
C MET A 275 5.69 8.02 5.04
N PRO A 276 5.87 8.51 6.29
CA PRO A 276 5.47 7.82 7.50
C PRO A 276 3.96 7.57 7.57
N ASN A 277 3.60 6.66 8.48
CA ASN A 277 2.28 6.04 8.58
C ASN A 277 1.10 7.04 8.68
N LEU A 278 1.15 8.00 9.60
CA LEU A 278 0.06 8.96 9.77
C LEU A 278 -0.15 9.87 8.56
N TYR A 279 0.94 10.37 7.97
CA TYR A 279 0.84 11.26 6.82
C TYR A 279 0.34 10.54 5.60
N GLY A 280 0.76 9.29 5.40
CA GLY A 280 0.22 8.40 4.37
C GLY A 280 -1.29 8.35 4.46
N ASN A 281 -1.83 8.02 5.64
CA ASN A 281 -3.28 7.93 5.82
C ASN A 281 -4.02 9.22 5.44
N ILE A 282 -3.48 10.38 5.81
CA ILE A 282 -4.10 11.68 5.53
C ILE A 282 -4.04 11.97 4.03
N VAL A 283 -2.88 11.78 3.42
CA VAL A 283 -2.62 12.07 2.01
C VAL A 283 -3.39 11.10 1.09
N ASP A 284 -3.51 9.83 1.46
CA ASP A 284 -4.31 8.82 0.73
C ASP A 284 -5.77 9.29 0.59
N ASN A 285 -6.39 9.70 1.70
CA ASN A 285 -7.79 10.17 1.70
C ASN A 285 -7.96 11.50 0.96
N LEU A 286 -7.04 12.44 1.15
CA LEU A 286 -7.04 13.71 0.42
C LEU A 286 -6.96 13.47 -1.09
N ALA A 287 -6.03 12.63 -1.51
CA ALA A 287 -5.77 12.33 -2.91
C ALA A 287 -6.90 11.53 -3.56
N ALA A 288 -7.54 10.61 -2.81
CA ALA A 288 -8.74 9.93 -3.29
C ALA A 288 -9.86 10.91 -3.63
N GLY A 289 -10.04 11.94 -2.81
CA GLY A 289 -10.98 13.04 -3.09
C GLY A 289 -10.69 13.79 -4.39
N LEU A 290 -9.44 13.83 -4.86
CA LEU A 290 -9.06 14.52 -6.10
C LEU A 290 -9.47 13.77 -7.37
N VAL A 291 -9.57 12.42 -7.30
CA VAL A 291 -9.80 11.55 -8.47
C VAL A 291 -11.18 10.92 -8.54
N GLY A 292 -12.07 11.21 -7.60
CA GLY A 292 -13.45 10.73 -7.63
C GLY A 292 -13.98 10.19 -6.30
N GLY A 293 -13.15 10.15 -5.27
CA GLY A 293 -13.49 9.66 -3.94
C GLY A 293 -13.02 8.22 -3.70
N ALA A 294 -13.39 7.70 -2.54
CA ALA A 294 -12.93 6.40 -2.06
C ALA A 294 -13.31 5.22 -2.97
N GLY A 295 -14.48 5.29 -3.61
CA GLY A 295 -15.04 4.19 -4.41
C GLY A 295 -14.27 3.84 -5.68
N VAL A 296 -13.25 4.63 -6.06
CA VAL A 296 -12.49 4.44 -7.31
C VAL A 296 -11.00 4.20 -7.12
N VAL A 297 -10.49 4.27 -5.89
CA VAL A 297 -9.04 4.22 -5.63
C VAL A 297 -8.63 2.83 -5.16
N PRO A 298 -7.82 2.09 -5.93
CA PRO A 298 -7.27 0.81 -5.49
C PRO A 298 -6.12 0.99 -4.50
N GLY A 299 -5.91 -0.03 -3.67
CA GLY A 299 -4.88 -0.07 -2.64
C GLY A 299 -4.20 -1.43 -2.56
N GLU A 300 -2.93 -1.40 -2.22
CA GLU A 300 -2.07 -2.58 -2.15
C GLU A 300 -1.26 -2.51 -0.85
N SER A 301 -1.02 -3.65 -0.22
CA SER A 301 -0.17 -3.78 0.95
C SER A 301 0.81 -4.92 0.70
N TYR A 302 2.10 -4.64 0.82
CA TYR A 302 3.16 -5.58 0.54
C TYR A 302 3.96 -5.89 1.80
N SER A 303 4.28 -7.18 1.96
CA SER A 303 5.36 -7.66 2.81
C SER A 303 6.46 -8.27 1.94
N ARG A 304 7.43 -8.94 2.56
CA ARG A 304 8.43 -9.73 1.83
C ARG A 304 7.80 -10.95 1.16
N ASP A 305 6.90 -11.62 1.86
CA ASP A 305 6.43 -12.97 1.52
C ASP A 305 4.96 -12.98 1.07
N SER A 306 4.24 -11.86 1.21
CA SER A 306 2.81 -11.79 0.88
C SER A 306 2.39 -10.42 0.34
N ALA A 307 1.31 -10.43 -0.44
CA ALA A 307 0.64 -9.23 -0.92
C ALA A 307 -0.87 -9.27 -0.61
N MET A 308 -1.39 -8.16 -0.09
CA MET A 308 -2.80 -7.98 0.24
C MET A 308 -3.37 -6.81 -0.54
N PHE A 309 -4.43 -7.04 -1.29
CA PHE A 309 -5.13 -6.04 -2.10
C PHE A 309 -6.39 -5.59 -1.38
N GLU A 310 -6.63 -4.28 -1.29
CA GLU A 310 -7.82 -3.71 -0.64
C GLU A 310 -8.19 -2.37 -1.31
N GLN A 311 -9.26 -1.72 -0.87
CA GLN A 311 -9.54 -0.36 -1.35
C GLN A 311 -8.51 0.62 -0.77
N GLY A 312 -8.02 1.56 -1.57
CA GLY A 312 -6.98 2.51 -1.15
C GLY A 312 -7.47 3.47 -0.07
N ALA A 313 -8.76 3.84 -0.12
CA ALA A 313 -9.44 4.56 0.95
C ALA A 313 -10.31 3.58 1.77
N ARG A 314 -10.11 3.57 3.09
CA ARG A 314 -10.63 2.52 3.99
C ARG A 314 -12.00 2.87 4.57
N HIS A 315 -13.02 2.95 3.71
CA HIS A 315 -14.40 3.25 4.12
C HIS A 315 -15.29 2.01 4.00
N ALA A 316 -15.84 1.52 5.13
CA ALA A 316 -16.75 0.37 5.13
C ALA A 316 -18.15 0.70 4.60
N PHE A 317 -18.52 1.98 4.58
CA PHE A 317 -19.82 2.50 4.16
C PHE A 317 -21.01 1.72 4.78
N ALA A 318 -20.97 1.51 6.09
CA ALA A 318 -21.92 0.66 6.82
C ALA A 318 -23.41 1.04 6.61
N ASP A 319 -23.71 2.33 6.42
CA ASP A 319 -25.07 2.80 6.17
C ASP A 319 -25.67 2.31 4.84
N ALA A 320 -24.85 1.80 3.93
CA ALA A 320 -25.26 1.31 2.60
C ALA A 320 -25.40 -0.22 2.52
N VAL A 321 -25.19 -0.94 3.62
CA VAL A 321 -25.33 -2.41 3.69
C VAL A 321 -26.71 -2.85 3.18
N GLY A 322 -26.72 -3.81 2.25
CA GLY A 322 -27.96 -4.39 1.70
C GLY A 322 -28.77 -3.44 0.83
N ARG A 323 -28.29 -2.22 0.56
CA ARG A 323 -28.98 -1.23 -0.29
C ARG A 323 -28.61 -1.34 -1.77
N ASN A 324 -27.59 -2.13 -2.11
CA ASN A 324 -27.14 -2.33 -3.49
C ASN A 324 -26.76 -0.99 -4.18
N ILE A 325 -26.12 -0.06 -3.47
CA ILE A 325 -25.73 1.27 -3.99
C ILE A 325 -24.22 1.54 -3.92
N ALA A 326 -23.43 0.58 -3.44
CA ALA A 326 -22.00 0.75 -3.30
C ALA A 326 -21.27 0.62 -4.65
N ASN A 327 -20.19 1.37 -4.81
CA ASN A 327 -19.40 1.36 -6.03
C ASN A 327 -18.30 0.29 -5.96
N PRO A 328 -18.32 -0.76 -6.80
CA PRO A 328 -17.33 -1.83 -6.77
C PRO A 328 -16.02 -1.46 -7.48
N THR A 329 -15.91 -0.28 -8.10
CA THR A 329 -14.76 0.11 -8.94
C THR A 329 -13.43 -0.06 -8.22
N ALA A 330 -13.27 0.46 -6.99
CA ALA A 330 -12.02 0.35 -6.24
C ALA A 330 -11.61 -1.11 -5.99
N VAL A 331 -12.57 -1.97 -5.58
CA VAL A 331 -12.31 -3.40 -5.33
C VAL A 331 -11.95 -4.13 -6.63
N LEU A 332 -12.65 -3.84 -7.73
CA LEU A 332 -12.35 -4.42 -9.03
C LEU A 332 -10.96 -4.02 -9.55
N LEU A 333 -10.57 -2.76 -9.40
CA LEU A 333 -9.24 -2.29 -9.77
C LEU A 333 -8.15 -2.88 -8.86
N SER A 334 -8.40 -3.02 -7.55
CA SER A 334 -7.50 -3.74 -6.65
C SER A 334 -7.37 -5.22 -7.03
N GLY A 335 -8.47 -5.85 -7.47
CA GLY A 335 -8.47 -7.18 -8.06
C GLY A 335 -7.62 -7.25 -9.33
N CYS A 336 -7.70 -6.26 -10.22
CA CYS A 336 -6.83 -6.20 -11.40
C CYS A 336 -5.35 -6.06 -11.02
N ASN A 337 -5.04 -5.30 -9.97
CA ASN A 337 -3.66 -5.19 -9.48
C ASN A 337 -3.17 -6.50 -8.85
N MET A 338 -4.05 -7.24 -8.16
CA MET A 338 -3.78 -8.59 -7.69
C MET A 338 -3.43 -9.52 -8.85
N LEU A 339 -4.22 -9.49 -9.94
CA LEU A 339 -3.98 -10.29 -11.13
C LEU A 339 -2.62 -9.98 -11.78
N LYS A 340 -2.25 -8.70 -11.90
CA LYS A 340 -0.91 -8.30 -12.39
C LYS A 340 0.21 -8.81 -11.48
N HIS A 341 0.00 -8.78 -10.16
CA HIS A 341 0.99 -9.27 -9.19
C HIS A 341 1.29 -10.77 -9.36
N ILE A 342 0.29 -11.57 -9.73
CA ILE A 342 0.44 -13.01 -9.99
C ILE A 342 0.58 -13.34 -11.48
N HIS A 343 0.98 -12.38 -12.31
CA HIS A 343 1.28 -12.55 -13.74
C HIS A 343 0.09 -12.95 -14.63
N LEU A 344 -1.13 -12.59 -14.22
CA LEU A 344 -2.35 -12.73 -15.02
C LEU A 344 -2.70 -11.40 -15.73
N ASP A 345 -1.71 -10.80 -16.40
CA ASP A 345 -1.82 -9.48 -17.03
C ASP A 345 -2.94 -9.37 -18.07
N TYR A 346 -3.19 -10.47 -18.82
CA TYR A 346 -4.29 -10.52 -19.80
C TYR A 346 -5.65 -10.29 -19.12
N HIS A 347 -5.96 -11.07 -18.10
CA HIS A 347 -7.23 -10.95 -17.38
C HIS A 347 -7.35 -9.59 -16.69
N ALA A 348 -6.27 -9.12 -16.07
CA ALA A 348 -6.23 -7.81 -15.45
C ALA A 348 -6.59 -6.71 -16.44
N LYS A 349 -5.98 -6.73 -17.64
CA LYS A 349 -6.22 -5.73 -18.68
C LYS A 349 -7.64 -5.78 -19.22
N VAL A 350 -8.16 -6.98 -19.49
CA VAL A 350 -9.52 -7.14 -20.02
C VAL A 350 -10.57 -6.57 -19.06
N ILE A 351 -10.42 -6.86 -17.76
CA ILE A 351 -11.33 -6.35 -16.72
C ILE A 351 -11.15 -4.83 -16.52
N GLU A 352 -9.92 -4.35 -16.41
CA GLU A 352 -9.62 -2.92 -16.25
C GLU A 352 -10.19 -2.10 -17.43
N ASP A 353 -9.99 -2.58 -18.66
CA ASP A 353 -10.52 -1.91 -19.85
C ASP A 353 -12.06 -1.92 -19.87
N ALA A 354 -12.72 -3.00 -19.42
CA ALA A 354 -14.17 -3.06 -19.30
C ALA A 354 -14.71 -2.06 -18.26
N VAL A 355 -14.10 -1.99 -17.08
CA VAL A 355 -14.42 -0.99 -16.04
C VAL A 355 -14.28 0.43 -16.59
N HIS A 356 -13.16 0.72 -17.27
CA HIS A 356 -12.94 2.02 -17.90
C HIS A 356 -13.98 2.36 -18.97
N ARG A 357 -14.39 1.39 -19.82
CA ARG A 357 -15.44 1.60 -20.83
C ARG A 357 -16.78 1.94 -20.20
N VAL A 358 -17.19 1.23 -19.15
CA VAL A 358 -18.46 1.49 -18.45
C VAL A 358 -18.46 2.90 -17.85
N ILE A 359 -17.42 3.25 -17.10
CA ILE A 359 -17.29 4.58 -16.48
C ILE A 359 -17.28 5.67 -17.55
N LYS A 360 -16.49 5.50 -18.62
CA LYS A 360 -16.38 6.47 -19.72
C LYS A 360 -17.70 6.68 -20.46
N SER A 361 -18.50 5.63 -20.64
CA SER A 361 -19.79 5.72 -21.34
C SER A 361 -20.83 6.60 -20.63
N ALA A 362 -20.67 6.78 -19.31
CA ALA A 362 -21.58 7.50 -18.43
C ALA A 362 -23.03 6.99 -18.36
N LYS A 363 -23.34 5.83 -18.96
CA LYS A 363 -24.70 5.27 -19.00
C LYS A 363 -25.08 4.57 -17.70
N VAL A 364 -24.16 3.79 -17.13
CA VAL A 364 -24.36 3.03 -15.90
C VAL A 364 -23.34 3.50 -14.88
N ARG A 365 -23.81 4.25 -13.88
CA ARG A 365 -22.97 4.86 -12.84
C ARG A 365 -23.68 4.80 -11.51
N THR A 366 -22.93 4.44 -10.48
CA THR A 366 -23.38 4.52 -9.09
C THR A 366 -23.50 5.98 -8.64
N LYS A 367 -24.16 6.18 -7.49
CA LYS A 367 -24.50 7.51 -6.99
C LYS A 367 -23.29 8.40 -6.71
N ASP A 368 -22.22 7.84 -6.18
CA ASP A 368 -20.95 8.52 -5.92
C ASP A 368 -20.25 9.00 -7.21
N LEU A 369 -20.52 8.35 -8.34
CA LEU A 369 -20.06 8.77 -9.67
C LEU A 369 -21.04 9.71 -10.40
N GLY A 370 -22.08 10.16 -9.70
CA GLY A 370 -23.11 11.06 -10.22
C GLY A 370 -24.23 10.39 -11.02
N GLY A 371 -24.37 9.06 -10.92
CA GLY A 371 -25.47 8.31 -11.54
C GLY A 371 -26.54 7.84 -10.56
N HIS A 372 -27.37 6.88 -10.99
CA HIS A 372 -28.47 6.31 -10.20
C HIS A 372 -28.51 4.77 -10.25
N SER A 373 -27.52 4.15 -10.90
CA SER A 373 -27.44 2.70 -11.06
C SER A 373 -27.02 2.03 -9.75
N THR A 374 -27.49 0.81 -9.57
CA THR A 374 -27.12 -0.04 -8.44
C THR A 374 -25.75 -0.68 -8.62
N THR A 375 -25.23 -1.31 -7.56
CA THR A 375 -24.00 -2.12 -7.65
C THR A 375 -24.16 -3.24 -8.68
N ASN A 376 -25.30 -3.92 -8.66
CA ASN A 376 -25.60 -5.01 -9.60
C ASN A 376 -25.69 -4.51 -11.05
N ASP A 377 -26.37 -3.37 -11.30
CA ASP A 377 -26.44 -2.78 -12.65
C ASP A 377 -25.04 -2.49 -13.18
N PHE A 378 -24.18 -1.91 -12.34
CA PHE A 378 -22.80 -1.59 -12.71
C PHE A 378 -21.97 -2.86 -12.98
N THR A 379 -22.14 -3.89 -12.17
CA THR A 379 -21.47 -5.20 -12.34
C THR A 379 -21.91 -5.88 -13.63
N HIS A 380 -23.20 -5.93 -13.92
CA HIS A 380 -23.72 -6.49 -15.17
C HIS A 380 -23.22 -5.74 -16.39
N ALA A 381 -23.20 -4.39 -16.34
CA ALA A 381 -22.67 -3.59 -17.43
C ALA A 381 -21.19 -3.89 -17.72
N ILE A 382 -20.39 -4.18 -16.70
CA ILE A 382 -18.99 -4.61 -16.88
C ILE A 382 -18.95 -5.99 -17.54
N ILE A 383 -19.74 -6.95 -17.06
CA ILE A 383 -19.79 -8.31 -17.62
C ILE A 383 -20.19 -8.27 -19.10
N GLU A 384 -21.18 -7.45 -19.47
CA GLU A 384 -21.54 -7.24 -20.89
C GLU A 384 -20.36 -6.72 -21.71
N GLN A 385 -19.55 -5.81 -21.16
CA GLN A 385 -18.35 -5.30 -21.82
C GLN A 385 -17.22 -6.33 -21.94
N LEU A 386 -17.24 -7.41 -21.16
CA LEU A 386 -16.28 -8.52 -21.30
C LEU A 386 -16.60 -9.39 -22.52
N HIS A 387 -17.90 -9.61 -22.81
CA HIS A 387 -18.34 -10.49 -23.90
C HIS A 387 -18.44 -9.80 -25.27
N ASN A 388 -18.52 -8.46 -25.29
CA ASN A 388 -18.65 -7.67 -26.52
C ASN A 388 -17.32 -7.36 -27.24
N ASN A 389 -16.24 -8.09 -26.90
CA ASN A 389 -14.89 -7.88 -27.44
C ASN A 389 -14.49 -8.95 -28.45
#